data_AF-A0AAE0U5C1-F1
#
_entry.id   AF-A0AAE0U5C1-F1
#
_cell.length_a   1.000
_cell.length_b   1.000
_cell.length_c   1.000
_cell.angle_alpha   90.00
_cell.angle_beta   90.00
_cell.angle_gamma   90.00
#
_symmetry.space_group_name_H-M   'P 1'
#
loop_
_entity.id
_entity.type
_entity.pdbx_description
1 polymer ?
#
loop_
_entity_poly.entity_id
_entity_poly.type
_entity_poly.pdbx_seq_one_letter_code
_entity_poly.pdbx_strand_id
1 'polypeptide(L)'
;MLEHRKKVKARIKFLYVSGEALTDRCIGRALWIGYEHEGLHLETFLYMSILGPNIKPPSGVPRPDFAMTVAKAISRRVENQWFRIPTQEFIIGHEDPESDEGLDRFFAWDSQREPYHVTVPTFEAQGRRVSVGEYAAYLVDPGLEGTIPVTWVVATSEVTAEVMQQLAVFFGFRARGTGCSRTTQHQYFYSSAGVALPGLLSW
;
A
#
# COMPACT_ATOMS: atom_id res chain seq x y z
N MET A 1 17.49 25.80 -3.06
CA MET A 1 16.56 25.00 -2.22
C MET A 1 17.20 24.48 -0.94
N LEU A 2 18.36 23.81 -0.98
CA LEU A 2 18.99 23.24 0.23
C LEU A 2 19.38 24.28 1.29
N GLU A 3 19.93 25.42 0.88
CA GLU A 3 20.30 26.49 1.81
C GLU A 3 19.08 27.12 2.49
N HIS A 4 17.99 27.31 1.73
CA HIS A 4 16.72 27.76 2.28
C HIS A 4 16.21 26.78 3.35
N ARG A 5 16.24 25.46 3.07
CA ARG A 5 15.83 24.42 4.03
C ARG A 5 16.67 24.48 5.32
N LYS A 6 17.99 24.67 5.23
CA LYS A 6 18.85 24.84 6.41
C LYS A 6 18.43 26.03 7.27
N LYS A 7 18.18 27.18 6.63
CA LYS A 7 17.73 28.41 7.33
C LYS A 7 16.36 28.26 7.99
N VAL A 8 15.43 27.53 7.37
CA VAL A 8 14.11 27.23 7.98
C VAL A 8 14.28 26.29 9.18
N LYS A 9 15.05 25.20 9.03
CA LYS A 9 15.33 24.25 10.13
C LYS A 9 16.01 24.93 11.33
N ALA A 10 16.92 25.87 11.09
CA ALA A 10 17.56 26.62 12.17
C ALA A 10 16.54 27.47 12.97
N ARG A 11 15.59 28.12 12.30
CA ARG A 11 14.51 28.90 12.95
C ARG A 11 13.55 27.99 13.71
N ILE A 12 13.15 26.87 13.13
CA ILE A 12 12.31 25.88 13.83
C ILE A 12 13.03 25.37 15.09
N LYS A 13 14.32 25.02 14.98
CA LYS A 13 15.11 24.58 16.14
C LYS A 13 15.17 25.65 17.23
N PHE A 14 15.30 26.93 16.85
CA PHE A 14 15.26 28.04 17.80
C PHE A 14 13.93 28.08 18.57
N LEU A 15 12.78 27.93 17.91
CA LEU A 15 11.45 27.90 18.56
C LEU A 15 11.31 26.78 19.61
N TYR A 16 11.94 25.62 19.36
CA TYR A 16 11.98 24.54 20.36
C TYR A 16 12.91 24.87 21.53
N VAL A 17 14.05 25.52 21.27
CA VAL A 17 15.01 25.90 22.32
C VAL A 17 14.47 27.05 23.18
N SER A 18 13.74 28.01 22.59
CA SER A 18 13.11 29.11 23.33
C SER A 18 11.89 28.68 24.13
N GLY A 19 11.33 27.50 23.85
CA GLY A 19 10.12 26.97 24.49
C GLY A 19 8.82 27.39 23.80
N GLU A 20 8.87 28.36 22.88
CA GLU A 20 7.71 28.88 22.14
C GLU A 20 6.96 27.78 21.40
N ALA A 21 7.66 26.78 20.85
CA ALA A 21 7.03 25.65 20.17
C ALA A 21 6.07 24.82 21.07
N LEU A 22 6.24 24.91 22.39
CA LEU A 22 5.45 24.18 23.38
C LEU A 22 4.48 25.09 24.15
N THR A 23 4.84 26.35 24.37
CA THR A 23 4.02 27.28 25.17
C THR A 23 3.06 28.12 24.34
N ASP A 24 3.37 28.35 23.06
CA ASP A 24 2.50 29.07 22.12
C ASP A 24 1.76 28.06 21.25
N ARG A 25 0.44 27.96 21.45
CA ARG A 25 -0.41 26.99 20.75
C ARG A 25 -0.46 27.25 19.24
N CYS A 26 -0.44 28.51 18.81
CA CYS A 26 -0.46 28.87 17.40
C CYS A 26 0.83 28.41 16.72
N ILE A 27 1.98 28.66 17.37
CA ILE A 27 3.28 28.17 16.89
C ILE A 27 3.31 26.64 16.86
N GLY A 28 2.87 25.98 17.95
CA GLY A 28 2.79 24.53 18.03
C GLY A 28 1.95 23.92 16.91
N ARG A 29 0.77 24.49 16.63
CA ARG A 29 -0.12 24.06 15.55
C ARG A 29 0.54 24.22 14.19
N ALA A 30 1.15 25.37 13.93
CA ALA A 30 1.84 25.62 12.66
C ALA A 30 2.99 24.63 12.43
N LEU A 31 3.76 24.30 13.47
CA LEU A 31 4.82 23.30 13.42
C LEU A 31 4.27 21.89 13.17
N TRP A 32 3.17 21.51 13.83
CA TRP A 32 2.53 20.22 13.63
C TRP A 32 1.98 20.06 12.20
N ILE A 33 1.24 21.05 11.69
CA ILE A 33 0.74 21.03 10.30
C ILE A 33 1.91 20.94 9.32
N GLY A 34 2.97 21.72 9.54
CA GLY A 34 4.16 21.69 8.70
C GLY A 34 4.86 20.32 8.68
N TYR A 35 4.89 19.63 9.83
CA TYR A 35 5.44 18.29 9.96
C TYR A 35 4.60 17.24 9.20
N GLU A 36 3.29 17.21 9.44
CA GLU A 36 2.38 16.29 8.75
C GLU A 36 2.38 16.54 7.23
N HIS A 37 2.40 17.81 6.82
CA HIS A 37 2.51 18.21 5.41
C HIS A 37 3.83 17.75 4.76
N GLU A 38 4.96 17.85 5.47
CA GLU A 38 6.24 17.29 4.98
C GLU A 38 6.15 15.76 4.83
N GLY A 39 5.45 15.07 5.74
CA GLY A 39 5.14 13.64 5.65
C GLY A 39 4.32 13.27 4.40
N LEU A 40 3.24 14.00 4.13
CA LEU A 40 2.41 13.81 2.92
C LEU A 40 3.21 14.06 1.64
N HIS A 41 4.13 15.03 1.66
CA HIS A 41 5.06 15.24 0.54
C HIS A 41 6.05 14.10 0.35
N LEU A 42 6.48 13.41 1.41
CA LEU A 42 7.33 12.22 1.27
C LEU A 42 6.58 11.08 0.58
N GLU A 43 5.30 10.86 0.90
CA GLU A 43 4.46 9.87 0.19
C GLU A 43 4.31 10.24 -1.29
N THR A 44 4.01 11.51 -1.57
CA THR A 44 3.92 12.03 -2.95
C THR A 44 5.24 11.81 -3.71
N PHE A 45 6.37 12.14 -3.08
CA PHE A 45 7.68 11.95 -3.67
C PHE A 45 7.99 10.47 -3.92
N LEU A 46 7.57 9.58 -3.02
CA LEU A 46 7.72 8.13 -3.19
C LEU A 46 6.90 7.63 -4.38
N TYR A 47 5.63 8.03 -4.49
CA TYR A 47 4.77 7.67 -5.63
C TYR A 47 5.36 8.16 -6.96
N MET A 48 5.76 9.43 -7.03
CA MET A 48 6.40 10.00 -8.22
C MET A 48 7.71 9.29 -8.55
N SER A 49 8.48 8.94 -7.53
CA SER A 49 9.72 8.18 -7.71
C SER A 49 9.41 6.82 -8.31
N ILE A 50 8.46 6.05 -7.76
CA ILE A 50 8.06 4.69 -8.22
C ILE A 50 7.49 4.67 -9.65
N LEU A 51 6.98 5.79 -10.15
CA LEU A 51 6.52 5.90 -11.54
C LEU A 51 7.58 6.45 -12.50
N GLY A 52 8.73 6.90 -11.99
CA GLY A 52 9.81 7.44 -12.80
C GLY A 52 10.55 6.34 -13.58
N PRO A 53 10.99 6.60 -14.83
CA PRO A 53 11.72 5.61 -15.63
C PRO A 53 13.13 5.30 -15.10
N ASN A 54 13.63 6.12 -14.16
CA ASN A 54 15.01 6.09 -13.67
C ASN A 54 15.12 5.67 -12.19
N ILE A 55 14.17 4.89 -11.68
CA ILE A 55 14.22 4.37 -10.31
C ILE A 55 15.45 3.52 -10.14
N LYS A 56 16.27 3.89 -9.17
CA LYS A 56 17.33 3.05 -8.66
C LYS A 56 16.92 2.54 -7.28
N PRO A 57 17.22 1.27 -6.94
CA PRO A 57 17.08 0.82 -5.57
C PRO A 57 17.95 1.71 -4.65
N PRO A 58 17.55 1.90 -3.38
CA PRO A 58 18.37 2.64 -2.42
C PRO A 58 19.79 2.04 -2.36
N SER A 59 20.80 2.91 -2.45
CA SER A 59 22.21 2.47 -2.39
C SER A 59 22.51 1.85 -1.02
N GLY A 60 23.21 0.72 -1.01
CA GLY A 60 23.60 0.02 0.21
C GLY A 60 22.48 -0.79 0.88
N VAL A 61 21.26 -0.81 0.32
CA VAL A 61 20.18 -1.67 0.81
C VAL A 61 20.20 -2.99 0.05
N PRO A 62 20.35 -4.15 0.72
CA PRO A 62 20.31 -5.44 0.04
C PRO A 62 18.94 -5.64 -0.62
N ARG A 63 18.94 -6.26 -1.81
CA ARG A 63 17.70 -6.60 -2.50
C ARG A 63 16.87 -7.53 -1.59
N PRO A 64 15.58 -7.23 -1.34
CA PRO A 64 14.71 -8.14 -0.59
C PRO A 64 14.64 -9.51 -1.27
N ASP A 65 14.65 -10.57 -0.46
CA ASP A 65 14.35 -11.92 -0.93
C ASP A 65 12.83 -12.04 -1.15
N PHE A 66 12.41 -11.73 -2.38
CA PHE A 66 11.02 -11.79 -2.78
C PHE A 66 10.48 -13.23 -2.74
N ALA A 67 11.31 -14.24 -3.05
CA ALA A 67 10.90 -15.64 -3.03
C ALA A 67 10.58 -16.11 -1.60
N MET A 68 11.44 -15.78 -0.63
CA MET A 68 11.17 -16.05 0.78
C MET A 68 9.95 -15.27 1.28
N THR A 69 9.82 -13.99 0.89
CA THR A 69 8.67 -13.15 1.28
C THR A 69 7.36 -13.77 0.79
N VAL A 70 7.36 -14.25 -0.45
CA VAL A 70 6.26 -14.97 -1.07
C VAL A 70 5.96 -16.27 -0.33
N ALA A 71 6.96 -17.13 -0.09
CA ALA A 71 6.77 -18.40 0.60
C ALA A 71 6.19 -18.19 2.02
N LYS A 72 6.65 -17.15 2.72
CA LYS A 72 6.14 -16.74 4.02
C LYS A 72 4.71 -16.19 3.95
N ALA A 73 4.37 -15.45 2.90
CA ALA A 73 3.02 -14.94 2.69
C ALA A 73 2.03 -16.09 2.42
N ILE A 74 2.43 -17.08 1.62
CA ILE A 74 1.64 -18.29 1.36
C ILE A 74 1.42 -19.08 2.65
N SER A 75 2.49 -19.38 3.40
CA SER A 75 2.39 -20.23 4.60
C SER A 75 1.56 -19.60 5.72
N ARG A 76 1.42 -18.27 5.71
CA ARG A 76 0.61 -17.50 6.67
C ARG A 76 -0.74 -17.07 6.11
N ARG A 77 -1.07 -17.48 4.88
CA ARG A 77 -2.31 -17.05 4.24
C ARG A 77 -3.49 -17.64 4.98
N VAL A 78 -4.41 -16.77 5.38
CA VAL A 78 -5.71 -17.14 5.91
C VAL A 78 -6.80 -16.84 4.88
N GLU A 79 -7.89 -17.57 4.95
CA GLU A 79 -9.09 -17.30 4.17
C GLU A 79 -9.57 -15.85 4.41
N ASN A 80 -10.00 -15.16 3.35
CA ASN A 80 -10.54 -13.80 3.49
C ASN A 80 -12.02 -13.85 3.82
N GLN A 81 -12.31 -14.11 5.09
CA GLN A 81 -13.67 -14.26 5.56
C GLN A 81 -14.39 -12.91 5.59
N TRP A 82 -15.70 -12.97 5.36
CA TRP A 82 -16.60 -11.84 5.55
C TRP A 82 -16.94 -11.73 7.03
N PHE A 83 -16.64 -10.58 7.60
CA PHE A 83 -17.01 -10.23 8.96
C PHE A 83 -18.25 -9.36 8.93
N ARG A 84 -19.29 -9.79 9.63
CA ARG A 84 -20.48 -8.99 9.84
C ARG A 84 -20.24 -8.02 10.99
N ILE A 85 -20.23 -6.74 10.66
CA ILE A 85 -20.12 -5.65 11.63
C ILE A 85 -21.54 -5.20 11.97
N PRO A 86 -22.02 -5.39 13.20
CA PRO A 86 -23.37 -4.98 13.58
C PRO A 86 -23.51 -3.46 13.53
N THR A 87 -24.74 -2.97 13.57
CA THR A 87 -25.01 -1.53 13.70
C THR A 87 -24.29 -0.99 14.95
N GLN A 88 -23.54 0.09 14.78
CA GLN A 88 -22.81 0.75 15.86
C GLN A 88 -23.03 2.25 15.83
N GLU A 89 -23.04 2.84 17.02
CA GLU A 89 -23.01 4.26 17.23
C GLU A 89 -21.66 4.65 17.81
N PHE A 90 -21.00 5.65 17.22
CA PHE A 90 -19.75 6.18 17.71
C PHE A 90 -19.58 7.64 17.28
N ILE A 91 -18.56 8.28 17.86
CA ILE A 91 -18.20 9.66 17.55
C ILE A 91 -17.03 9.62 16.56
N ILE A 92 -17.14 10.37 15.47
CA ILE A 92 -16.05 10.59 14.51
C ILE A 92 -15.56 12.03 14.67
N GLY A 93 -14.24 12.22 14.64
CA GLY A 93 -13.60 13.53 14.67
C GLY A 93 -12.84 13.80 15.96
N HIS A 94 -12.10 14.91 15.98
CA HIS A 94 -11.23 15.33 17.06
C HIS A 94 -11.72 16.64 17.68
N GLU A 95 -11.68 16.70 19.02
CA GLU A 95 -11.92 17.93 19.79
C GLU A 95 -10.69 18.86 19.72
N ASP A 96 -10.49 19.51 18.57
CA ASP A 96 -9.45 20.53 18.36
C ASP A 96 -10.11 21.82 17.84
N PRO A 97 -10.44 22.79 18.72
CA PRO A 97 -11.12 24.02 18.31
C PRO A 97 -10.23 24.89 17.42
N GLU A 98 -10.83 25.68 16.52
CA GLU A 98 -10.07 26.62 15.68
C GLU A 98 -9.31 27.67 16.50
N SER A 99 -9.84 28.05 17.67
CA SER A 99 -9.19 28.99 18.58
C SER A 99 -7.89 28.43 19.18
N ASP A 100 -6.97 29.34 19.51
CA ASP A 100 -5.80 29.04 20.34
C ASP A 100 -6.18 28.80 21.82
N GLU A 101 -7.45 29.02 22.17
CA GLU A 101 -8.07 28.64 23.43
C GLU A 101 -8.45 27.15 23.35
N GLY A 102 -7.61 26.26 23.89
CA GLY A 102 -7.84 24.83 23.84
C GLY A 102 -6.88 24.05 24.74
N LEU A 103 -7.23 22.80 25.06
CA LEU A 103 -6.38 21.93 25.86
C LEU A 103 -5.13 21.52 25.07
N ASP A 104 -3.97 21.56 25.72
CA ASP A 104 -2.70 21.16 25.12
C ASP A 104 -2.60 19.62 25.04
N ARG A 105 -3.14 19.04 23.95
CA ARG A 105 -3.25 17.58 23.78
C ARG A 105 -2.87 17.11 22.38
N PHE A 106 -3.65 17.49 21.38
CA PHE A 106 -3.46 17.10 19.99
C PHE A 106 -3.87 18.24 19.05
N PHE A 107 -3.41 18.14 17.81
CA PHE A 107 -3.83 18.96 16.69
C PHE A 107 -4.45 18.05 15.64
N ALA A 108 -5.48 18.53 14.96
CA ALA A 108 -6.16 17.82 13.89
C ALA A 108 -6.15 18.66 12.62
N TRP A 109 -6.21 17.98 11.47
CA TRP A 109 -6.57 18.64 10.21
C TRP A 109 -8.00 19.17 10.31
N ASP A 110 -8.30 20.26 9.62
CA ASP A 110 -9.63 20.87 9.54
C ASP A 110 -10.73 19.83 9.23
N SER A 111 -10.50 18.95 8.26
CA SER A 111 -11.39 17.85 7.86
C SER A 111 -11.62 16.77 8.93
N GLN A 112 -10.85 16.80 10.00
CA GLN A 112 -10.91 15.84 11.10
C GLN A 112 -11.42 16.48 12.41
N ARG A 113 -11.74 17.78 12.39
CA ARG A 113 -12.28 18.52 13.55
C ARG A 113 -13.78 18.29 13.68
N GLU A 114 -14.34 18.90 14.72
CA GLU A 114 -15.78 18.95 15.00
C GLU A 114 -16.40 17.55 15.15
N PRO A 115 -16.19 16.91 16.32
CA PRO A 115 -16.71 15.57 16.54
C PRO A 115 -18.22 15.51 16.37
N TYR A 116 -18.70 14.50 15.66
CA TYR A 116 -20.12 14.28 15.44
C TYR A 116 -20.51 12.82 15.72
N HIS A 117 -21.74 12.65 16.18
CA HIS A 117 -22.33 11.32 16.38
C HIS A 117 -22.75 10.74 15.03
N VAL A 118 -22.37 9.48 14.80
CA VAL A 118 -22.81 8.73 13.63
C VAL A 118 -23.36 7.38 14.06
N THR A 119 -24.47 6.97 13.44
CA THR A 119 -24.95 5.59 13.49
C THR A 119 -24.62 4.94 12.16
N VAL A 120 -23.72 3.96 12.19
CA VAL A 120 -23.37 3.16 11.00
C VAL A 120 -24.23 1.89 11.00
N PRO A 121 -25.04 1.65 9.97
CA PRO A 121 -25.87 0.44 9.89
C PRO A 121 -24.98 -0.81 9.75
N THR A 122 -25.58 -1.97 10.00
CA THR A 122 -24.90 -3.26 9.83
C THR A 122 -24.36 -3.40 8.39
N PHE A 123 -23.10 -3.82 8.27
CA PHE A 123 -22.45 -4.11 6.99
C PHE A 123 -21.51 -5.30 7.12
N GLU A 124 -20.98 -5.76 5.99
CA GLU A 124 -19.97 -6.82 5.95
C GLU A 124 -18.69 -6.30 5.33
N ALA A 125 -17.56 -6.70 5.90
CA ALA A 125 -16.24 -6.35 5.38
C ALA A 125 -15.29 -7.53 5.49
N GLN A 126 -14.39 -7.63 4.52
CA GLN A 126 -13.33 -8.61 4.51
C GLN A 126 -12.19 -8.22 5.45
N GLY A 127 -11.65 -9.19 6.19
CA GLY A 127 -10.60 -8.95 7.20
C GLY A 127 -9.21 -8.64 6.62
N ARG A 128 -9.01 -8.89 5.32
CA ARG A 128 -7.81 -8.45 4.60
C ARG A 128 -8.16 -7.78 3.28
N ARG A 129 -7.22 -6.96 2.81
CA ARG A 129 -7.26 -6.34 1.47
C ARG A 129 -7.19 -7.41 0.38
N VAL A 130 -7.68 -7.05 -0.80
CA VAL A 130 -7.53 -7.82 -2.03
C VAL A 130 -6.03 -8.03 -2.31
N SER A 131 -5.65 -9.27 -2.58
CA SER A 131 -4.28 -9.64 -2.91
C SER A 131 -4.01 -9.54 -4.41
N VAL A 132 -2.73 -9.41 -4.77
CA VAL A 132 -2.28 -9.40 -6.18
C VAL A 132 -2.82 -10.62 -6.96
N GLY A 133 -2.82 -11.80 -6.33
CA GLY A 133 -3.31 -13.02 -6.97
C GLY A 133 -4.82 -13.04 -7.20
N GLU A 134 -5.62 -12.48 -6.29
CA GLU A 134 -7.08 -12.36 -6.49
C GLU A 134 -7.40 -11.36 -7.59
N TYR A 135 -6.68 -10.24 -7.64
CA TYR A 135 -6.85 -9.27 -8.72
C TYR A 135 -6.43 -9.85 -10.08
N ALA A 136 -5.36 -10.63 -10.11
CA ALA A 136 -4.94 -11.29 -11.34
C ALA A 136 -5.93 -12.35 -11.83
N ALA A 137 -6.50 -13.16 -10.93
CA ALA A 137 -7.58 -14.10 -11.28
C ALA A 137 -8.79 -13.35 -11.85
N TYR A 138 -9.16 -12.22 -11.22
CA TYR A 138 -10.21 -11.33 -11.74
C TYR A 138 -9.91 -10.76 -13.14
N LEU A 139 -8.64 -10.60 -13.54
CA LEU A 139 -8.33 -10.17 -14.90
C LEU A 139 -8.43 -11.30 -15.93
N VAL A 140 -8.15 -12.55 -15.53
CA VAL A 140 -8.16 -13.70 -16.45
C VAL A 140 -9.56 -14.27 -16.62
N ASP A 141 -10.29 -14.50 -15.52
CA ASP A 141 -11.59 -15.19 -15.56
C ASP A 141 -12.63 -14.54 -16.51
N PRO A 142 -12.74 -13.19 -16.60
CA PRO A 142 -13.63 -12.53 -17.54
C PRO A 142 -12.98 -12.14 -18.88
N GLY A 143 -11.70 -12.49 -19.13
CA GLY A 143 -10.99 -12.13 -20.37
C GLY A 143 -10.56 -10.65 -20.46
N LEU A 144 -10.08 -10.07 -19.36
CA LEU A 144 -9.64 -8.67 -19.25
C LEU A 144 -8.10 -8.54 -19.28
N GLU A 145 -7.39 -9.49 -19.89
CA GLU A 145 -5.93 -9.51 -19.92
C GLU A 145 -5.33 -8.34 -20.72
N GLY A 146 -6.12 -7.68 -21.56
CA GLY A 146 -5.74 -6.45 -22.24
C GLY A 146 -5.68 -5.21 -21.33
N THR A 147 -6.17 -5.29 -20.09
CA THR A 147 -6.28 -4.15 -19.16
C THR A 147 -5.37 -4.29 -17.92
N ILE A 148 -4.22 -4.94 -18.06
CA ILE A 148 -3.28 -5.07 -16.93
C ILE A 148 -2.79 -3.69 -16.45
N PRO A 149 -2.48 -3.54 -15.15
CA PRO A 149 -1.89 -2.31 -14.63
C PRO A 149 -0.58 -1.96 -15.33
N VAL A 150 -0.29 -0.67 -15.50
CA VAL A 150 0.96 -0.17 -16.11
C VAL A 150 2.23 -0.64 -15.39
N THR A 151 2.11 -0.99 -14.11
CA THR A 151 3.21 -1.52 -13.30
C THR A 151 3.41 -3.02 -13.46
N TRP A 152 2.60 -3.69 -14.28
CA TRP A 152 2.71 -5.11 -14.58
C TRP A 152 3.33 -5.30 -15.97
N VAL A 153 4.10 -6.37 -16.13
CA VAL A 153 4.78 -6.76 -17.36
C VAL A 153 4.29 -8.12 -17.82
N VAL A 154 4.18 -8.30 -19.14
CA VAL A 154 3.94 -9.60 -19.76
C VAL A 154 5.30 -10.25 -19.97
N ALA A 155 5.57 -11.37 -19.31
CA ALA A 155 6.76 -12.17 -19.64
C ALA A 155 6.52 -12.99 -20.89
N THR A 156 7.52 -12.98 -21.77
CA THR A 156 7.50 -13.56 -23.11
C THR A 156 8.41 -14.78 -23.28
N SER A 157 8.96 -15.36 -22.19
CA SER A 157 9.88 -16.50 -22.23
C SER A 157 9.41 -17.71 -21.41
N GLU A 158 9.76 -18.92 -21.87
CA GLU A 158 9.46 -20.20 -21.24
C GLU A 158 9.89 -20.21 -19.77
N VAL A 159 8.90 -20.23 -18.89
CA VAL A 159 9.06 -20.46 -17.47
C VAL A 159 9.44 -21.93 -17.27
N THR A 160 10.61 -22.20 -16.68
CA THR A 160 11.06 -23.57 -16.42
C THR A 160 10.09 -24.30 -15.48
N ALA A 161 9.96 -25.62 -15.63
CA ALA A 161 9.01 -26.45 -14.88
C ALA A 161 9.12 -26.30 -13.35
N GLU A 162 10.31 -26.00 -12.82
CA GLU A 162 10.54 -25.73 -11.39
C GLU A 162 9.86 -24.45 -10.91
N VAL A 163 9.81 -23.40 -11.73
CA VAL A 163 9.13 -22.14 -11.39
C VAL A 163 7.61 -22.36 -11.42
N MET A 164 7.10 -23.14 -12.37
CA MET A 164 5.67 -23.51 -12.44
C MET A 164 5.18 -24.29 -11.23
N GLN A 165 6.02 -25.17 -10.68
CA GLN A 165 5.66 -26.00 -9.52
C GLN A 165 5.63 -25.18 -8.21
N GLN A 166 6.44 -24.14 -8.10
CA GLN A 166 6.37 -23.16 -7.00
C GLN A 166 5.15 -22.23 -7.11
N LEU A 167 4.69 -21.93 -8.33
CA LEU A 167 3.53 -21.07 -8.60
C LEU A 167 2.19 -21.79 -8.37
N ALA A 168 2.09 -23.09 -8.65
CA ALA A 168 0.86 -23.87 -8.38
C ALA A 168 0.47 -23.87 -6.89
N VAL A 169 1.48 -23.85 -6.01
CA VAL A 169 1.32 -23.72 -4.55
C VAL A 169 0.90 -22.29 -4.16
N PHE A 170 1.32 -21.27 -4.92
CA PHE A 170 0.98 -19.86 -4.68
C PHE A 170 -0.48 -19.52 -4.98
N PHE A 171 -1.08 -20.17 -5.98
CA PHE A 171 -2.45 -19.90 -6.45
C PHE A 171 -3.50 -20.95 -6.05
N GLY A 172 -3.10 -22.03 -5.37
CA GLY A 172 -4.05 -23.04 -4.87
C GLY A 172 -4.60 -23.99 -5.95
N PHE A 173 -3.88 -24.20 -7.05
CA PHE A 173 -4.29 -25.16 -8.08
C PHE A 173 -3.75 -26.57 -7.77
N ARG A 174 -4.66 -27.55 -7.63
CA ARG A 174 -4.32 -28.97 -7.50
C ARG A 174 -4.03 -29.55 -8.89
N ALA A 175 -2.77 -29.88 -9.16
CA ALA A 175 -2.39 -30.55 -10.41
C ALA A 175 -3.12 -31.90 -10.54
N ARG A 176 -3.92 -32.07 -11.59
CA ARG A 176 -4.41 -33.39 -12.01
C ARG A 176 -3.55 -33.89 -13.17
N GLY A 177 -2.85 -35.00 -12.91
CA GLY A 177 -2.58 -36.08 -13.86
C GLY A 177 -1.79 -35.75 -15.12
N THR A 178 -0.59 -36.33 -15.19
CA THR A 178 0.30 -36.45 -16.34
C THR A 178 -0.39 -36.85 -17.66
N GLY A 179 -0.07 -36.13 -18.73
CA GLY A 179 -0.18 -36.64 -20.10
C GLY A 179 -0.60 -35.59 -21.12
N CYS A 180 0.36 -34.98 -21.81
CA CYS A 180 0.36 -34.74 -23.27
C CYS A 180 1.44 -33.69 -23.61
N SER A 181 2.36 -34.09 -24.47
CA SER A 181 3.41 -33.25 -25.06
C SER A 181 2.81 -32.32 -26.11
N ARG A 182 2.78 -31.01 -25.86
CA ARG A 182 2.76 -29.94 -26.88
C ARG A 182 3.42 -28.69 -26.31
N THR A 183 4.45 -28.22 -27.00
CA THR A 183 5.12 -26.94 -26.78
C THR A 183 4.12 -25.82 -27.07
N THR A 184 3.62 -25.16 -26.03
CA THR A 184 2.76 -23.98 -26.12
C THR A 184 3.49 -22.83 -25.44
N GLN A 185 3.73 -21.73 -26.17
CA GLN A 185 4.23 -20.50 -25.57
C GLN A 185 3.16 -19.93 -24.63
N HIS A 186 3.43 -19.98 -23.33
CA HIS A 186 2.57 -19.38 -22.30
C HIS A 186 2.99 -17.92 -22.08
N GLN A 187 2.03 -16.99 -22.14
CA GLN A 187 2.21 -15.62 -21.65
C GLN A 187 1.88 -15.57 -20.15
N TYR A 188 2.75 -14.91 -19.39
CA TYR A 188 2.63 -14.76 -17.94
C TYR A 188 2.59 -13.28 -17.58
N PHE A 189 1.80 -12.89 -16.58
CA PHE A 189 1.75 -11.50 -16.10
C PHE A 189 2.50 -11.38 -14.76
N TYR A 190 3.32 -10.33 -14.62
CA TYR A 190 4.15 -10.08 -13.44
C TYR A 190 3.98 -8.63 -12.97
N SER A 191 3.97 -8.38 -11.66
CA SER A 191 4.24 -7.02 -11.15
C SER A 191 5.72 -6.66 -11.34
N SER A 192 6.06 -5.36 -11.45
CA SER A 192 7.44 -4.85 -11.40
C SER A 192 8.25 -5.26 -10.15
N ALA A 193 7.57 -5.87 -9.16
CA ALA A 193 8.17 -6.55 -7.99
C ALA A 193 8.24 -8.09 -8.11
N GLY A 194 8.19 -8.65 -9.33
CA GLY A 194 8.57 -10.03 -9.66
C GLY A 194 7.79 -11.15 -8.97
N VAL A 195 6.61 -11.51 -9.49
CA VAL A 195 5.95 -12.83 -9.27
C VAL A 195 5.07 -13.15 -10.49
N ALA A 196 5.13 -14.39 -10.99
CA ALA A 196 4.49 -14.88 -12.22
C ALA A 196 3.05 -15.39 -12.02
N LEU A 197 2.28 -15.51 -13.11
CA LEU A 197 0.99 -16.22 -13.16
C LEU A 197 0.73 -16.89 -14.52
N PRO A 198 0.38 -18.20 -14.59
CA PRO A 198 0.12 -18.87 -15.87
C PRO A 198 -1.26 -18.50 -16.46
N GLY A 199 -1.28 -18.15 -17.75
CA GLY A 199 -2.49 -18.08 -18.57
C GLY A 199 -3.01 -19.47 -18.95
N LEU A 200 -4.29 -19.73 -18.68
CA LEU A 200 -5.06 -20.88 -19.15
C LEU A 200 -6.00 -20.42 -20.25
N LEU A 201 -5.84 -20.93 -21.49
CA LEU A 201 -6.86 -20.82 -22.53
C LEU A 201 -7.07 -22.13 -23.30
N SER A 202 -8.34 -22.30 -23.68
CA SER A 202 -8.98 -23.22 -24.64
C SER A 202 -9.32 -24.64 -24.19
N TRP A 203 -10.60 -24.87 -23.90
CA TRP A 203 -11.57 -25.27 -24.93
C TRP A 203 -12.59 -24.16 -25.14
#